data_AF-A0A6J7LUK1-F1
#
_entry.id   AF-A0A6J7LUK1-F1
#
_cell.length_a   1.000
_cell.length_b   1.000
_cell.length_c   1.000
_cell.angle_alpha   90.00
_cell.angle_beta   90.00
_cell.angle_gamma   90.00
#
_symmetry.space_group_name_H-M   'P 1'
#
loop_
_entity.id
_entity.type
_entity.pdbx_description
1 polymer ?
#
loop_
_entity_poly.entity_id
_entity_poly.type
_entity_poly.pdbx_seq_one_letter_code
_entity_poly.pdbx_strand_id
1 'polypeptide(L)' 'MSDSSPDTQQTPIGQVPGLERLTAKGACMSCGGPHARMWGTRDGAARLCPTCATLHGLGCP' A
#
# COMPACT_ATOMS: atom_id res chain seq x y z
N MET A 1 40.38 24.48 18.13
CA MET A 1 40.32 24.00 16.74
C MET A 1 38.94 23.41 16.54
N SER A 2 38.26 23.91 15.53
CA SER A 2 36.84 23.77 15.25
C SER A 2 36.52 22.39 14.65
N ASP A 3 35.49 21.72 15.16
CA ASP A 3 34.74 20.75 14.36
C ASP A 3 33.24 20.99 14.57
N SER A 4 32.73 21.95 13.82
CA SER A 4 31.31 22.20 13.67
C SER A 4 30.88 21.52 12.39
N SER A 5 30.54 20.24 12.47
CA SER A 5 29.85 19.55 11.38
C SER A 5 28.34 19.84 11.51
N PRO A 6 27.70 20.53 10.54
CA PRO A 6 26.26 20.76 10.59
C PRO A 6 25.54 19.45 10.24
N ASP A 7 24.69 19.02 11.17
CA ASP A 7 23.72 17.94 11.02
C ASP A 7 22.94 18.16 9.72
N THR A 8 23.16 17.26 8.75
CA THR A 8 22.40 17.19 7.52
C THR A 8 20.99 16.77 7.89
N GLN A 9 20.16 17.75 8.24
CA GLN A 9 18.73 17.57 8.46
C GLN A 9 18.10 17.14 7.13
N GLN A 10 18.11 15.82 6.92
CA GLN A 10 17.47 15.13 5.84
C GLN A 10 15.97 15.41 5.95
N THR A 11 15.50 16.34 5.13
CA THR A 11 14.12 16.81 5.12
C THR A 11 13.22 15.60 4.87
N PRO A 12 12.35 15.19 5.81
CA PRO A 12 11.42 14.12 5.53
C PRO A 12 10.50 14.63 4.42
N ILE A 13 10.57 13.99 3.25
CA ILE A 13 9.64 14.18 2.14
C ILE A 13 8.23 14.17 2.75
N GLY A 14 7.52 15.30 2.60
CA GLY A 14 6.31 15.61 3.32
C GLY A 14 5.30 14.45 3.31
N GLN A 15 5.02 13.92 4.50
CA GLN A 15 3.83 13.13 4.73
C GLN A 15 2.64 14.07 4.57
N VAL A 16 2.00 14.03 3.40
CA VAL A 16 0.75 14.77 3.16
C VAL A 16 -0.38 14.12 3.98
N PRO A 17 -0.89 14.78 5.04
CA PRO A 17 -1.95 14.21 5.88
C PRO A 17 -3.25 14.27 5.07
N GLY A 18 -3.57 13.18 4.39
CA GLY A 18 -4.70 13.12 3.46
C GLY A 18 -4.57 12.03 2.40
N LEU A 19 -3.35 11.67 2.00
CA LEU A 19 -3.14 10.54 1.08
C LEU A 19 -3.50 9.21 1.75
N GLU A 20 -3.22 9.08 3.06
CA GLU A 20 -3.55 7.90 3.87
C GLU A 20 -5.06 7.57 3.88
N ARG A 21 -5.91 8.59 3.73
CA ARG A 21 -7.37 8.40 3.68
C ARG A 21 -7.87 7.92 2.31
N LEU A 22 -7.14 8.20 1.22
CA LEU A 22 -7.44 7.67 -0.11
C LEU A 22 -6.95 6.21 -0.25
N THR A 23 -5.88 5.84 0.45
CA THR A 23 -5.37 4.45 0.56
C THR A 23 -6.08 3.61 1.63
N ALA A 24 -7.02 4.17 2.39
CA ALA A 24 -7.83 3.44 3.37
C ALA A 24 -8.80 2.41 2.73
N LYS A 25 -8.91 2.37 1.40
CA LYS A 25 -9.28 1.13 0.69
C LYS A 25 -8.09 0.18 0.79
N GLY A 26 -7.92 -0.37 2.00
CA GLY A 26 -6.72 -1.06 2.50
C GLY A 26 -5.96 -1.94 1.51
N ALA A 27 -4.67 -2.09 1.78
CA ALA A 27 -3.71 -2.77 0.93
C ALA A 27 -4.12 -4.21 0.56
N CYS A 28 -3.56 -4.69 -0.56
CA CYS A 28 -3.67 -6.07 -0.99
C CYS A 28 -3.12 -7.00 0.09
N MET A 29 -3.89 -8.01 0.51
CA MET A 29 -3.46 -8.96 1.53
C MET A 29 -2.31 -9.87 1.07
N SER A 30 -2.06 -9.95 -0.24
CA SER A 30 -0.99 -10.77 -0.83
C SER A 30 0.31 -9.98 -1.03
N CYS A 31 0.25 -8.81 -1.66
CA CYS A 31 1.45 -8.04 -2.05
C CYS A 31 1.58 -6.66 -1.39
N GLY A 32 0.60 -6.24 -0.58
CA GLY A 32 0.59 -4.89 0.02
C GLY A 32 0.26 -3.75 -0.94
N GLY A 33 -0.05 -4.04 -2.21
CA GLY A 33 -0.35 -3.01 -3.22
C GLY A 33 -1.56 -2.13 -2.84
N PRO A 34 -1.53 -0.82 -3.16
CA PRO A 34 -2.58 0.12 -2.76
C PRO A 34 -3.87 -0.01 -3.58
N HIS A 35 -3.83 -0.70 -4.72
CA HIS A 35 -4.96 -0.87 -5.63
C HIS A 35 -5.75 -2.15 -5.36
N ALA A 36 -6.05 -2.41 -4.08
CA ALA A 36 -6.80 -3.61 -3.71
C ALA A 36 -8.29 -3.35 -3.62
N ARG A 37 -9.09 -4.32 -4.07
CA ARG A 37 -10.54 -4.33 -3.95
C ARG A 37 -10.99 -5.61 -3.25
N MET A 38 -12.24 -5.63 -2.78
CA MET A 38 -12.83 -6.85 -2.22
C MET A 38 -13.21 -7.80 -3.34
N TRP A 39 -12.81 -9.07 -3.21
CA TRP A 39 -13.17 -10.18 -4.08
C TRP A 39 -13.91 -11.22 -3.25
N GLY A 40 -14.98 -11.81 -3.79
CA GLY A 40 -15.59 -12.98 -3.19
C GLY A 40 -14.76 -14.22 -3.50
N THR A 41 -14.27 -14.92 -2.47
CA THR A 41 -13.59 -16.20 -2.59
C THR A 41 -14.44 -17.30 -1.93
N ARG A 42 -14.02 -18.56 -2.08
CA ARG A 42 -14.69 -19.70 -1.43
C ARG A 42 -14.63 -19.63 0.09
N ASP A 43 -13.56 -19.06 0.64
CA ASP A 43 -13.28 -19.00 2.08
C ASP A 43 -13.80 -17.70 2.73
N GLY A 44 -14.30 -16.76 1.92
CA GLY A 44 -14.82 -15.48 2.37
C GLY A 44 -14.41 -14.31 1.46
N ALA A 45 -14.63 -13.09 1.91
CA ALA A 45 -14.21 -11.93 1.14
C ALA A 45 -12.72 -11.64 1.35
N ALA A 46 -11.94 -11.60 0.27
CA ALA A 46 -10.50 -11.31 0.31
C ALA A 46 -10.20 -9.96 -0.35
N ARG A 47 -9.32 -9.15 0.26
CA ARG A 47 -8.90 -7.88 -0.32
C ARG A 47 -7.62 -8.05 -1.13
N LEU A 48 -7.75 -8.05 -2.45
CA LEU A 48 -6.65 -8.32 -3.37
C LEU A 48 -6.61 -7.30 -4.50
N CYS A 49 -5.41 -6.98 -4.99
CA CYS A 49 -5.28 -6.24 -6.24
C CYS A 49 -5.66 -7.12 -7.44
N PRO A 50 -5.98 -6.55 -8.61
CA PRO A 50 -6.37 -7.32 -9.80
C PRO A 50 -5.36 -8.41 -10.17
N THR A 51 -4.06 -8.11 -10.11
CA THR A 51 -3.01 -9.08 -10.41
C THR A 51 -3.03 -10.27 -9.44
N CYS A 52 -3.07 -10.02 -8.13
CA CYS A 52 -3.14 -11.09 -7.14
C CYS A 52 -4.46 -11.85 -7.23
N ALA A 53 -5.57 -11.17 -7.51
CA ALA A 53 -6.85 -11.83 -7.71
C ALA A 53 -6.79 -12.82 -8.87
N THR A 54 -6.24 -12.43 -10.02
CA THR A 54 -6.02 -13.34 -11.15
C THR A 54 -5.09 -14.50 -10.77
N LEU A 55 -4.01 -14.26 -10.05
CA LEU A 55 -3.11 -15.31 -9.55
C LEU A 55 -3.83 -16.30 -8.59
N HIS A 56 -4.80 -15.81 -7.83
CA HIS A 56 -5.67 -16.63 -6.97
C HIS A 56 -6.89 -17.20 -7.71
N GLY A 57 -7.02 -17.00 -9.02
CA GLY A 57 -8.15 -17.49 -9.83
C GLY A 57 -9.46 -16.74 -9.59
N LEU A 58 -9.39 -15.52 -9.06
CA LEU A 58 -10.53 -14.67 -8.76
C LEU A 58 -10.79 -13.69 -9.91
N GLY A 59 -12.00 -13.74 -10.46
CA GLY A 59 -12.43 -13.01 -11.65
C GLY A 59 -12.61 -13.97 -12.83
N CYS A 60 -13.84 -14.06 -13.33
CA CYS A 60 -14.07 -14.67 -14.65
C CYS A 60 -13.47 -13.75 -15.73
N PRO A 61 -12.86 -14.31 -16.79
CA PRO A 61 -12.46 -13.55 -17.97
C PRO A 61 -13.63 -12.82 -18.62
#